data_AF-A0A062VM41-F1
#
_entry.id   AF-A0A062VM41-F1
#
_cell.length_a   1.000
_cell.length_b   1.000
_cell.length_c   1.000
_cell.angle_alpha   90.00
_cell.angle_beta   90.00
_cell.angle_gamma   90.00
#
_symmetry.space_group_name_H-M   'P 1'
#
loop_
_entity.id
_entity.type
_entity.pdbx_description
1 polymer ?
#
loop_
_entity_poly.entity_id
_entity_poly.type
_entity_poly.pdbx_seq_one_letter_code
_entity_poly.pdbx_strand_id
1 'polypeptide(L)'
;MIGPDGEWLCVLLGVRPRSMTRAFSALGRETFVTSVRWEDNGWPVIDPVLLNHRAGTRVDIDFASQRALDAEWMAVRTLPAEVADLTARLDALTLHGTGTTLNDPHPVFLGRRQEHLTNAVTVHLDVRSGVGGLAVRYDERFHVEIEAGNGLLTARAVVADLVQEWTAPLTSTVLDLHIDSRRPESSTGFPRTSDVFHLGATIDGERHELAQVDGRFLSSETCESFTGRVIGVYAVSGEVAVQSWSAEGDDE
;
A
#
# COMPACT_ATOMS: atom_id res chain seq x y z
N MET A 1 -13.42 27.37 5.86
CA MET A 1 -12.33 27.99 6.62
C MET A 1 -11.86 29.24 5.90
N ILE A 2 -11.23 30.19 6.59
CA ILE A 2 -10.66 31.39 5.95
C ILE A 2 -9.20 31.08 5.62
N GLY A 3 -8.82 31.29 4.37
CA GLY A 3 -7.47 31.10 3.86
C GLY A 3 -6.53 32.26 4.22
N PRO A 4 -5.22 32.11 3.97
CA PRO A 4 -4.22 33.11 4.33
C PRO A 4 -4.45 34.49 3.68
N ASP A 5 -5.07 34.53 2.49
CA ASP A 5 -5.35 35.76 1.74
C ASP A 5 -6.76 36.32 2.03
N GLY A 6 -7.46 35.77 3.04
CA GLY A 6 -8.79 36.20 3.47
C GLY A 6 -9.95 35.60 2.66
N GLU A 7 -9.66 34.73 1.69
CA GLU A 7 -10.63 33.99 0.90
C GLU A 7 -11.31 32.87 1.69
N TRP A 8 -12.53 32.52 1.32
CA TRP A 8 -13.18 31.34 1.91
C TRP A 8 -12.77 30.08 1.16
N LEU A 9 -12.40 29.06 1.92
CA LEU A 9 -12.02 27.73 1.43
C LEU A 9 -12.96 26.65 1.98
N CYS A 10 -13.25 25.65 1.16
CA CYS A 10 -13.94 24.43 1.53
C CYS A 10 -12.96 23.25 1.43
N VAL A 11 -12.75 22.57 2.55
CA VAL A 11 -12.05 21.27 2.59
C VAL A 11 -13.10 20.18 2.55
N LEU A 12 -12.96 19.24 1.64
CA LEU A 12 -13.92 18.18 1.37
C LEU A 12 -13.22 16.87 1.05
N LEU A 13 -13.95 15.77 1.20
CA LEU A 13 -13.49 14.46 0.73
C LEU A 13 -13.91 14.22 -0.72
N GLY A 14 -13.15 13.40 -1.42
CA GLY A 14 -13.45 12.95 -2.79
C GLY A 14 -12.69 11.67 -3.12
N VAL A 15 -12.84 11.18 -4.34
CA VAL A 15 -12.12 10.00 -4.83
C VAL A 15 -11.55 10.27 -6.22
N ARG A 16 -10.44 9.61 -6.58
CA ARG A 16 -9.86 9.62 -7.93
C ARG A 16 -10.05 8.28 -8.64
N PRO A 17 -11.28 7.95 -9.10
CA PRO A 17 -11.55 6.65 -9.70
C PRO A 17 -10.88 6.50 -11.07
N ARG A 18 -10.33 5.31 -11.33
CA ARG A 18 -9.83 4.88 -12.64
C ARG A 18 -10.82 3.89 -13.28
N SER A 19 -10.47 3.35 -14.45
CA SER A 19 -11.31 2.64 -15.45
C SER A 19 -12.13 3.53 -16.39
N MET A 20 -12.62 2.92 -17.47
CA MET A 20 -13.43 3.57 -18.50
C MET A 20 -14.62 4.36 -17.95
N THR A 21 -15.38 3.75 -17.04
CA THR A 21 -16.60 4.37 -16.47
C THR A 21 -16.32 5.07 -15.15
N ARG A 22 -15.05 5.25 -14.76
CA ARG A 22 -14.65 5.82 -13.46
C ARG A 22 -15.29 5.07 -12.28
N ALA A 23 -15.22 3.74 -12.31
CA ALA A 23 -15.91 2.87 -11.37
C ALA A 23 -15.10 2.43 -10.15
N PHE A 24 -13.77 2.62 -10.13
CA PHE A 24 -12.92 2.01 -9.10
C PHE A 24 -11.99 3.02 -8.43
N SER A 25 -12.24 3.26 -7.15
CA SER A 25 -11.53 4.16 -6.25
C SER A 25 -10.52 3.38 -5.40
N ALA A 26 -9.33 3.18 -5.98
CA ALA A 26 -8.22 2.41 -5.41
C ALA A 26 -7.64 3.00 -4.11
N LEU A 27 -7.47 4.32 -4.05
CA LEU A 27 -6.81 5.00 -2.92
C LEU A 27 -7.75 5.25 -1.73
N GLY A 28 -9.03 4.90 -1.86
CA GLY A 28 -10.04 5.34 -0.90
C GLY A 28 -10.39 6.82 -1.06
N ARG A 29 -10.97 7.40 -0.02
CA ARG A 29 -11.35 8.82 0.02
C ARG A 29 -10.16 9.67 0.40
N GLU A 30 -9.93 10.72 -0.38
CA GLU A 30 -8.82 11.65 -0.25
C GLU A 30 -9.33 13.03 0.15
N THR A 31 -8.42 13.92 0.55
CA THR A 31 -8.77 15.29 0.96
C THR A 31 -8.48 16.28 -0.16
N PHE A 32 -9.47 17.12 -0.48
CA PHE A 32 -9.39 18.18 -1.47
C PHE A 32 -9.72 19.53 -0.84
N VAL A 33 -9.32 20.59 -1.52
CA VAL A 33 -9.64 21.97 -1.15
C VAL A 33 -10.06 22.75 -2.39
N THR A 34 -11.05 23.62 -2.24
CA THR A 34 -11.54 24.54 -3.29
C THR A 34 -12.00 25.86 -2.69
N SER A 35 -12.12 26.89 -3.54
CA SER A 35 -12.62 28.21 -3.14
C SER A 35 -14.13 28.23 -2.93
N VAL A 36 -14.56 29.16 -2.08
CA VAL A 36 -15.97 29.48 -1.83
C VAL A 36 -16.16 30.98 -2.05
N ARG A 37 -17.17 31.33 -2.82
CA ARG A 37 -17.60 32.71 -3.04
C ARG A 37 -18.94 32.95 -2.37
N TRP A 38 -19.12 34.12 -1.77
CA TRP A 38 -20.41 34.52 -1.20
C TRP A 38 -21.11 35.45 -2.19
N GLU A 39 -22.32 35.08 -2.58
CA GLU A 39 -23.15 35.91 -3.45
C GLU A 39 -23.93 36.94 -2.63
N ASP A 40 -24.39 38.02 -3.28
CA ASP A 40 -25.11 39.13 -2.62
C ASP A 40 -26.38 38.70 -1.88
N ASN A 41 -26.95 37.55 -2.25
CA ASN A 41 -28.12 36.95 -1.60
C ASN A 41 -27.79 36.20 -0.29
N GLY A 42 -26.53 36.19 0.13
CA GLY A 42 -26.07 35.57 1.37
C GLY A 42 -25.82 34.06 1.30
N TRP A 43 -25.87 33.44 0.11
CA TRP A 43 -25.57 32.01 -0.07
C TRP A 43 -24.14 31.78 -0.57
N PRO A 44 -23.44 30.75 -0.07
CA PRO A 44 -22.13 30.36 -0.58
C PRO A 44 -22.25 29.55 -1.88
N VAL A 45 -21.33 29.81 -2.81
CA VAL A 45 -21.10 29.03 -4.02
C VAL A 45 -19.73 28.40 -3.92
N ILE A 46 -19.69 27.07 -3.93
CA ILE A 46 -18.45 26.28 -3.87
C ILE A 46 -17.96 26.06 -5.30
N ASP A 47 -16.73 26.47 -5.60
CA ASP A 47 -16.15 26.29 -6.93
C ASP A 47 -15.73 24.82 -7.15
N PRO A 48 -15.70 24.32 -8.41
CA PRO A 48 -15.26 22.96 -8.70
C PRO A 48 -13.84 22.68 -8.19
N VAL A 49 -13.61 21.45 -7.71
CA VAL A 49 -12.26 20.99 -7.37
C VAL A 49 -11.44 20.85 -8.65
N LEU A 50 -10.41 21.67 -8.79
CA LEU A 50 -9.43 21.56 -9.87
C LEU A 50 -8.28 20.66 -9.40
N LEU A 51 -8.03 19.57 -10.13
CA LEU A 51 -6.90 18.70 -9.83
C LEU A 51 -5.60 19.44 -10.14
N ASN A 52 -4.75 19.58 -9.12
CA ASN A 52 -3.40 20.08 -9.30
C ASN A 52 -2.46 18.90 -9.52
N HIS A 53 -1.72 18.90 -10.64
CA HIS A 53 -0.70 17.90 -10.89
C HIS A 53 0.36 17.98 -9.79
N ARG A 54 0.67 16.84 -9.19
CA ARG A 54 1.76 16.72 -8.22
C ARG A 54 2.91 15.99 -8.89
N ALA A 55 4.13 16.45 -8.64
CA ALA A 55 5.29 15.65 -8.98
C ALA A 55 5.20 14.30 -8.26
N GLY A 56 5.72 13.25 -8.91
CA GLY A 56 5.88 11.96 -8.26
C GLY A 56 6.72 12.08 -6.98
N THR A 57 6.46 11.20 -6.03
CA THR A 57 7.18 11.14 -4.76
C THR A 57 8.09 9.92 -4.73
N ARG A 58 9.17 10.02 -3.95
CA ARG A 58 10.03 8.91 -3.60
C ARG A 58 10.42 9.02 -2.13
N VAL A 59 10.25 7.93 -1.40
CA VAL A 59 10.62 7.81 0.00
C VAL A 59 11.49 6.57 0.17
N ASP A 60 12.73 6.79 0.57
CA ASP A 60 13.68 5.73 0.92
C ASP A 60 13.92 5.77 2.44
N ILE A 61 13.76 4.61 3.08
CA ILE A 61 13.95 4.40 4.52
C ILE A 61 15.01 3.32 4.71
N ASP A 62 16.06 3.68 5.43
CA ASP A 62 17.11 2.76 5.91
C ASP A 62 16.97 2.59 7.41
N PHE A 63 16.58 1.38 7.84
CA PHE A 63 16.34 1.06 9.24
C PHE A 63 17.62 0.93 10.08
N ALA A 64 18.81 0.88 9.46
CA ALA A 64 20.06 1.00 10.20
C ALA A 64 20.27 2.43 10.78
N SER A 65 19.73 3.44 10.08
CA SER A 65 19.84 4.86 10.44
C SER A 65 18.64 5.38 11.21
N GLN A 66 17.46 4.78 11.01
CA GLN A 66 16.22 5.22 11.62
C GLN A 66 16.12 4.81 13.10
N ARG A 67 15.70 5.75 13.96
CA ARG A 67 15.62 5.55 15.41
C ARG A 67 14.20 5.65 15.97
N ALA A 68 13.23 6.01 15.15
CA ALA A 68 11.81 6.05 15.49
C ALA A 68 10.97 5.91 14.21
N LEU A 69 9.74 5.41 14.35
CA LEU A 69 8.74 5.47 13.28
C LEU A 69 8.13 6.86 13.24
N ASP A 70 8.02 7.44 12.04
CA ASP A 70 7.24 8.66 11.83
C ASP A 70 5.72 8.38 11.95
N ALA A 71 4.92 9.43 11.80
CA ALA A 71 3.47 9.35 11.96
C ALA A 71 2.73 8.71 10.77
N GLU A 72 3.42 8.34 9.70
CA GLU A 72 2.80 7.71 8.53
C GLU A 72 2.67 6.20 8.67
N TRP A 73 3.49 5.60 9.52
CA TRP A 73 3.41 4.18 9.85
C TRP A 73 2.14 3.84 10.63
N MET A 74 1.47 2.77 10.23
CA MET A 74 0.25 2.27 10.84
C MET A 74 0.33 0.78 11.11
N ALA A 75 -0.30 0.37 12.20
CA ALA A 75 -0.57 -1.03 12.51
C ALA A 75 -2.09 -1.26 12.62
N VAL A 76 -2.51 -2.52 12.54
CA VAL A 76 -3.92 -2.88 12.58
C VAL A 76 -4.39 -3.03 14.03
N ARG A 77 -5.26 -2.12 14.47
CA ARG A 77 -5.92 -2.16 15.80
C ARG A 77 -4.95 -2.12 17.00
N THR A 78 -3.71 -1.65 16.79
CA THR A 78 -2.65 -1.53 17.80
C THR A 78 -1.70 -0.38 17.43
N LEU A 79 -0.79 0.03 18.33
CA LEU A 79 0.21 1.05 18.00
C LEU A 79 1.33 0.47 17.12
N PRO A 80 1.89 1.24 16.16
CA PRO A 80 3.05 0.83 15.36
C PRO A 80 4.23 0.29 16.19
N ALA A 81 4.52 0.95 17.32
CA ALA A 81 5.61 0.56 18.22
C ALA A 81 5.37 -0.76 18.98
N GLU A 82 4.14 -1.28 18.99
CA GLU A 82 3.82 -2.59 19.60
C GLU A 82 4.04 -3.74 18.60
N VAL A 83 4.16 -3.44 17.31
CA VAL A 83 4.33 -4.43 16.23
C VAL A 83 5.76 -4.44 15.70
N ALA A 84 6.44 -3.29 15.76
CA ALA A 84 7.76 -3.09 15.20
C ALA A 84 8.83 -2.83 16.25
N ASP A 85 9.82 -3.70 16.29
CA ASP A 85 10.97 -3.62 17.19
C ASP A 85 12.19 -3.06 16.45
N LEU A 86 12.55 -1.82 16.76
CA LEU A 86 13.75 -1.13 16.24
C LEU A 86 15.00 -1.37 17.11
N THR A 87 14.91 -2.23 18.13
CA THR A 87 15.96 -2.45 19.13
C THR A 87 16.54 -3.85 19.10
N ALA A 88 15.80 -4.86 18.63
CA ALA A 88 16.28 -6.23 18.49
C ALA A 88 17.52 -6.32 17.58
N ARG A 89 17.53 -5.51 16.50
CA ARG A 89 18.61 -5.44 15.52
C ARG A 89 18.93 -3.99 15.20
N LEU A 90 20.21 -3.63 15.26
CA LEU A 90 20.66 -2.25 15.02
C LEU A 90 20.60 -1.86 13.53
N ASP A 91 20.49 -2.85 12.63
CA ASP A 91 20.48 -2.71 11.18
C ASP A 91 19.09 -2.89 10.55
N ALA A 92 18.04 -3.14 11.34
CA ALA A 92 16.74 -3.53 10.81
C ALA A 92 15.59 -3.22 11.77
N LEU A 93 14.41 -3.01 11.18
CA LEU A 93 13.13 -3.13 11.88
C LEU A 93 12.75 -4.60 11.96
N THR A 94 12.45 -5.11 13.15
CA THR A 94 12.10 -6.52 13.34
C THR A 94 10.61 -6.67 13.66
N LEU A 95 9.95 -7.58 12.94
CA LEU A 95 8.58 -8.01 13.20
C LEU A 95 8.60 -9.41 13.82
N HIS A 96 7.84 -9.59 14.90
CA HIS A 96 7.75 -10.84 15.66
C HIS A 96 6.44 -11.56 15.35
N GLY A 97 6.50 -12.59 14.51
CA GLY A 97 5.33 -13.36 14.08
C GLY A 97 4.69 -14.16 15.22
N THR A 98 3.35 -14.12 15.29
CA THR A 98 2.56 -14.71 16.39
C THR A 98 1.71 -15.92 15.96
N GLY A 99 1.84 -16.34 14.70
CA GLY A 99 0.99 -17.34 14.06
C GLY A 99 -0.22 -16.75 13.33
N THR A 100 -0.49 -15.45 13.48
CA THR A 100 -1.55 -14.74 12.75
C THR A 100 -1.12 -14.40 11.32
N THR A 101 -2.09 -14.41 10.42
CA THR A 101 -1.96 -14.05 9.00
C THR A 101 -2.67 -12.74 8.69
N LEU A 102 -2.59 -12.23 7.46
CA LEU A 102 -3.35 -11.03 7.06
C LEU A 102 -4.87 -11.24 7.07
N ASN A 103 -5.35 -12.49 7.07
CA ASN A 103 -6.75 -12.86 7.25
C ASN A 103 -7.25 -12.67 8.69
N ASP A 104 -6.36 -12.49 9.65
CA ASP A 104 -6.74 -12.29 11.03
C ASP A 104 -7.08 -10.81 11.31
N PRO A 105 -7.92 -10.54 12.32
CA PRO A 105 -8.24 -9.17 12.71
C PRO A 105 -7.06 -8.42 13.36
N HIS A 106 -6.06 -9.14 13.88
CA HIS A 106 -4.89 -8.56 14.56
C HIS A 106 -3.59 -9.14 14.00
N PRO A 107 -3.26 -8.88 12.71
CA PRO A 107 -2.02 -9.35 12.11
C PRO A 107 -0.82 -8.56 12.66
N VAL A 108 0.36 -9.17 12.63
CA VAL A 108 1.64 -8.46 12.78
C VAL A 108 1.95 -7.78 11.45
N PHE A 109 1.37 -6.59 11.24
CA PHE A 109 1.46 -5.80 10.01
C PHE A 109 1.83 -4.36 10.33
N LEU A 110 2.77 -3.81 9.57
CA LEU A 110 3.18 -2.41 9.63
C LEU A 110 3.24 -1.84 8.21
N GLY A 111 2.49 -0.78 7.94
CA GLY A 111 2.43 -0.21 6.59
C GLY A 111 2.14 1.29 6.54
N ARG A 112 2.22 1.83 5.33
CA ARG A 112 1.90 3.22 4.97
C ARG A 112 0.80 3.25 3.91
N ARG A 113 0.06 4.35 3.83
CA ARG A 113 -1.02 4.51 2.84
C ARG A 113 -0.43 4.46 1.42
N GLN A 114 -1.13 3.82 0.50
CA GLN A 114 -0.86 4.01 -0.91
C GLN A 114 -1.35 5.42 -1.30
N GLU A 115 -0.43 6.30 -1.72
CA GLU A 115 -0.76 7.71 -2.03
C GLU A 115 -0.88 8.00 -3.53
N HIS A 116 -0.33 7.10 -4.36
CA HIS A 116 -0.31 7.23 -5.81
C HIS A 116 -0.95 6.03 -6.49
N LEU A 117 -1.68 6.29 -7.58
CA LEU A 117 -2.35 5.25 -8.36
C LEU A 117 -1.34 4.39 -9.13
N THR A 118 -0.25 4.99 -9.61
CA THR A 118 0.91 4.28 -10.14
C THR A 118 2.01 4.33 -9.06
N ASN A 119 2.49 3.19 -8.59
CA ASN A 119 3.57 3.15 -7.58
C ASN A 119 4.37 1.85 -7.65
N ALA A 120 5.56 1.89 -7.08
CA ALA A 120 6.42 0.73 -6.84
C ALA A 120 6.90 0.77 -5.39
N VAL A 121 6.73 -0.35 -4.68
CA VAL A 121 7.27 -0.54 -3.33
C VAL A 121 8.23 -1.71 -3.34
N THR A 122 9.43 -1.48 -2.84
CA THR A 122 10.47 -2.48 -2.64
C THR A 122 10.92 -2.50 -1.20
N VAL A 123 11.04 -3.69 -0.61
CA VAL A 123 11.56 -3.88 0.75
C VAL A 123 12.68 -4.90 0.76
N HIS A 124 13.78 -4.57 1.43
CA HIS A 124 14.88 -5.49 1.66
C HIS A 124 14.65 -6.25 2.96
N LEU A 125 14.51 -7.57 2.87
CA LEU A 125 14.05 -8.44 3.94
C LEU A 125 15.06 -9.55 4.24
N ASP A 126 15.13 -9.92 5.50
CA ASP A 126 15.81 -11.11 6.01
C ASP A 126 14.80 -12.01 6.74
N VAL A 127 14.53 -13.16 6.13
CA VAL A 127 13.55 -14.17 6.58
C VAL A 127 14.21 -15.46 7.07
N ARG A 128 15.50 -15.41 7.46
CA ARG A 128 16.24 -16.60 7.96
C ARG A 128 15.57 -17.28 9.15
N SER A 129 14.91 -16.49 9.99
CA SER A 129 14.37 -16.92 11.27
C SER A 129 12.85 -16.81 11.34
N GLY A 130 12.17 -16.63 10.20
CA GLY A 130 10.73 -16.40 10.18
C GLY A 130 10.09 -16.53 8.81
N VAL A 131 8.79 -16.25 8.78
CA VAL A 131 7.95 -16.21 7.58
C VAL A 131 7.19 -14.90 7.60
N GLY A 132 7.22 -14.17 6.49
CA GLY A 132 6.49 -12.92 6.31
C GLY A 132 6.83 -12.28 4.98
N GLY A 133 6.46 -11.03 4.79
CA GLY A 133 6.71 -10.40 3.50
C GLY A 133 6.09 -9.02 3.34
N LEU A 134 5.66 -8.72 2.12
CA LEU A 134 5.10 -7.44 1.70
C LEU A 134 3.67 -7.64 1.21
N ALA A 135 2.78 -6.71 1.54
CA ALA A 135 1.38 -6.80 1.14
C ALA A 135 0.76 -5.44 0.83
N VAL A 136 -0.26 -5.45 -0.02
CA VAL A 136 -1.25 -4.38 -0.14
C VAL A 136 -2.52 -4.87 0.53
N ARG A 137 -2.83 -4.30 1.70
CA ARG A 137 -3.97 -4.70 2.53
C ARG A 137 -5.07 -3.65 2.47
N TYR A 138 -6.27 -4.10 2.18
CA TYR A 138 -7.49 -3.33 2.39
C TYR A 138 -8.13 -3.74 3.71
N ASP A 139 -8.42 -5.03 3.86
CA ASP A 139 -8.87 -5.67 5.11
C ASP A 139 -8.49 -7.16 5.14
N GLU A 140 -9.01 -7.91 6.12
CA GLU A 140 -8.77 -9.34 6.32
C GLU A 140 -9.31 -10.24 5.20
N ARG A 141 -10.22 -9.73 4.35
CA ARG A 141 -10.83 -10.47 3.24
C ARG A 141 -10.36 -9.94 1.88
N PHE A 142 -9.67 -8.82 1.85
CA PHE A 142 -9.22 -8.16 0.62
C PHE A 142 -7.77 -7.70 0.75
N HIS A 143 -6.85 -8.51 0.25
CA HIS A 143 -5.43 -8.17 0.17
C HIS A 143 -4.71 -8.97 -0.92
N VAL A 144 -3.59 -8.42 -1.37
CA VAL A 144 -2.57 -9.16 -2.12
C VAL A 144 -1.27 -9.14 -1.35
N GLU A 145 -0.54 -10.23 -1.36
CA GLU A 145 0.69 -10.38 -0.59
C GLU A 145 1.72 -11.23 -1.32
N ILE A 146 2.98 -10.97 -1.03
CA ILE A 146 4.11 -11.84 -1.38
C ILE A 146 4.85 -12.19 -0.09
N GLU A 147 4.88 -13.49 0.19
CA GLU A 147 5.41 -14.10 1.42
C GLU A 147 6.69 -14.88 1.12
N ALA A 148 7.70 -14.70 1.95
CA ALA A 148 8.97 -15.43 1.89
C ALA A 148 9.26 -16.12 3.23
N GLY A 149 9.76 -17.35 3.17
CA GLY A 149 10.20 -18.10 4.33
C GLY A 149 10.13 -19.61 4.10
N ASN A 150 10.81 -20.39 4.94
CA ASN A 150 10.81 -21.87 4.85
C ASN A 150 11.15 -22.44 3.46
N GLY A 151 11.99 -21.75 2.68
CA GLY A 151 12.38 -22.19 1.34
C GLY A 151 11.30 -22.02 0.26
N LEU A 152 10.25 -21.24 0.55
CA LEU A 152 9.15 -20.96 -0.37
C LEU A 152 8.95 -19.45 -0.52
N LEU A 153 8.65 -19.03 -1.75
CA LEU A 153 8.11 -17.72 -2.08
C LEU A 153 6.68 -17.91 -2.58
N THR A 154 5.72 -17.21 -1.99
CA THR A 154 4.28 -17.34 -2.29
C THR A 154 3.69 -15.97 -2.57
N ALA A 155 3.20 -15.73 -3.78
CA ALA A 155 2.28 -14.63 -4.04
C ALA A 155 0.84 -15.11 -3.81
N ARG A 156 0.01 -14.32 -3.13
CA ARG A 156 -1.37 -14.66 -2.80
C ARG A 156 -2.29 -13.48 -3.07
N ALA A 157 -3.45 -13.76 -3.69
CA ALA A 157 -4.56 -12.84 -3.81
C ALA A 157 -5.74 -13.37 -3.01
N VAL A 158 -6.22 -12.59 -2.04
CA VAL A 158 -7.40 -12.89 -1.23
C VAL A 158 -8.48 -11.87 -1.59
N VAL A 159 -9.57 -12.37 -2.18
CA VAL A 159 -10.72 -11.57 -2.63
C VAL A 159 -11.99 -12.21 -2.10
N ALA A 160 -12.45 -11.71 -0.95
CA ALA A 160 -13.51 -12.33 -0.16
C ALA A 160 -13.20 -13.80 0.14
N ASP A 161 -13.95 -14.72 -0.46
CA ASP A 161 -13.80 -16.17 -0.22
C ASP A 161 -12.95 -16.85 -1.31
N LEU A 162 -12.49 -16.09 -2.31
CA LEU A 162 -11.59 -16.57 -3.35
C LEU A 162 -10.14 -16.33 -2.94
N VAL A 163 -9.35 -17.39 -2.93
CA VAL A 163 -7.90 -17.34 -2.72
C VAL A 163 -7.21 -17.94 -3.93
N GLN A 164 -6.23 -17.21 -4.47
CA GLN A 164 -5.35 -17.71 -5.53
C GLN A 164 -3.89 -17.55 -5.10
N GLU A 165 -3.10 -18.60 -5.30
CA GLU A 165 -1.70 -18.65 -4.90
C GLU A 165 -0.80 -19.01 -6.10
N TRP A 166 0.39 -18.41 -6.12
CA TRP A 166 1.48 -18.71 -7.03
C TRP A 166 2.75 -18.92 -6.19
N THR A 167 3.45 -20.02 -6.43
CA THR A 167 4.61 -20.40 -5.61
C THR A 167 5.85 -20.63 -6.45
N ALA A 168 7.01 -20.31 -5.86
CA ALA A 168 8.32 -20.61 -6.41
C ALA A 168 9.28 -21.03 -5.27
N PRO A 169 10.26 -21.90 -5.54
CA PRO A 169 11.31 -22.20 -4.57
C PRO A 169 12.08 -20.93 -4.20
N LEU A 170 12.42 -20.78 -2.91
CA LEU A 170 13.23 -19.68 -2.41
C LEU A 170 14.64 -20.18 -2.08
N THR A 171 15.65 -19.63 -2.76
CA THR A 171 17.06 -20.05 -2.65
C THR A 171 17.88 -19.18 -1.69
N SER A 172 17.45 -17.95 -1.46
CA SER A 172 18.08 -17.02 -0.50
C SER A 172 17.11 -16.66 0.61
N THR A 173 17.66 -16.34 1.77
CA THR A 173 16.88 -15.88 2.93
C THR A 173 16.96 -14.37 3.12
N VAL A 174 17.82 -13.70 2.36
CA VAL A 174 17.90 -12.24 2.26
C VAL A 174 17.60 -11.87 0.81
N LEU A 175 16.58 -11.05 0.61
CA LEU A 175 15.99 -10.78 -0.70
C LEU A 175 15.24 -9.45 -0.73
N ASP A 176 14.93 -8.98 -1.93
CA ASP A 176 13.98 -7.88 -2.10
C ASP A 176 12.61 -8.42 -2.47
N LEU A 177 11.55 -7.90 -1.83
CA LEU A 177 10.17 -8.12 -2.26
C LEU A 177 9.62 -6.85 -2.89
N HIS A 178 8.83 -7.02 -3.95
CA HIS A 178 8.26 -5.93 -4.74
C HIS A 178 6.75 -6.09 -4.87
N ILE A 179 6.02 -5.00 -4.67
CA ILE A 179 4.66 -4.85 -5.18
C ILE A 179 4.57 -3.53 -5.94
N ASP A 180 4.27 -3.62 -7.23
CA ASP A 180 4.05 -2.45 -8.09
C ASP A 180 2.57 -2.36 -8.46
N SER A 181 1.96 -1.19 -8.33
CA SER A 181 0.65 -0.85 -8.89
C SER A 181 0.87 -0.12 -10.21
N ARG A 182 0.57 -0.78 -11.34
CA ARG A 182 0.81 -0.22 -12.67
C ARG A 182 -0.50 0.14 -13.36
N ARG A 183 -0.46 1.15 -14.21
CA ARG A 183 -1.57 1.46 -15.11
C ARG A 183 -1.83 0.24 -16.01
N PRO A 184 -3.10 -0.17 -16.19
CA PRO A 184 -3.40 -1.33 -17.03
C PRO A 184 -3.02 -1.05 -18.49
N GLU A 185 -2.32 -2.00 -19.11
CA GLU A 185 -2.03 -1.92 -20.55
C GLU A 185 -3.32 -1.95 -21.36
N SER A 186 -3.44 -1.03 -22.33
CA SER A 186 -4.59 -0.95 -23.21
C SER A 186 -4.16 -1.15 -24.67
N SER A 187 -3.85 -2.39 -25.04
CA SER A 187 -3.39 -2.67 -26.41
C SER A 187 -4.47 -2.43 -27.48
N THR A 188 -5.77 -2.48 -27.14
CA THR A 188 -6.88 -2.37 -28.12
C THR A 188 -8.22 -1.85 -27.57
N GLY A 189 -8.31 -1.33 -26.33
CA GLY A 189 -9.61 -0.93 -25.75
C GLY A 189 -9.51 -0.06 -24.51
N PHE A 190 -10.65 0.30 -23.90
CA PHE A 190 -10.65 1.12 -22.69
C PHE A 190 -10.22 0.30 -21.46
N PRO A 191 -9.44 0.87 -20.53
CA PRO A 191 -9.03 0.17 -19.32
C PRO A 191 -10.25 -0.20 -18.48
N ARG A 192 -10.40 -1.49 -18.15
CA ARG A 192 -11.55 -2.00 -17.38
C ARG A 192 -11.29 -2.12 -15.89
N THR A 193 -10.08 -1.78 -15.43
CA THR A 193 -9.64 -1.80 -14.03
C THR A 193 -9.07 -0.43 -13.62
N SER A 194 -8.81 -0.25 -12.33
CA SER A 194 -8.04 0.87 -11.81
C SER A 194 -6.53 0.75 -12.09
N ASP A 195 -5.98 -0.46 -11.95
CA ASP A 195 -4.55 -0.76 -11.92
C ASP A 195 -4.32 -2.29 -11.96
N VAL A 196 -3.08 -2.70 -12.15
CA VAL A 196 -2.63 -4.09 -12.05
C VAL A 196 -1.50 -4.16 -11.03
N PHE A 197 -1.66 -5.00 -10.01
CA PHE A 197 -0.59 -5.32 -9.08
C PHE A 197 0.38 -6.30 -9.73
N HIS A 198 1.67 -6.02 -9.68
CA HIS A 198 2.75 -6.93 -10.05
C HIS A 198 3.50 -7.33 -8.79
N LEU A 199 3.45 -8.61 -8.44
CA LEU A 199 4.09 -9.17 -7.26
C LEU A 199 5.34 -9.94 -7.70
N GLY A 200 6.48 -9.64 -7.09
CA GLY A 200 7.73 -10.32 -7.43
C GLY A 200 8.81 -10.14 -6.39
N ALA A 201 9.92 -10.84 -6.59
CA ALA A 201 11.09 -10.78 -5.71
C ALA A 201 12.37 -10.62 -6.53
N THR A 202 13.38 -9.96 -5.97
CA THR A 202 14.76 -10.04 -6.47
C THR A 202 15.56 -10.95 -5.56
N ILE A 203 16.02 -12.06 -6.11
CA ILE A 203 16.76 -13.12 -5.41
C ILE A 203 18.11 -13.26 -6.09
N ASP A 204 19.19 -13.15 -5.32
CA ASP A 204 20.57 -13.25 -5.84
C ASP A 204 20.86 -12.30 -7.02
N GLY A 205 20.18 -11.14 -7.05
CA GLY A 205 20.29 -10.11 -8.10
C GLY A 205 19.43 -10.34 -9.34
N GLU A 206 18.64 -11.40 -9.40
CA GLU A 206 17.70 -11.68 -10.49
C GLU A 206 16.25 -11.38 -10.05
N ARG A 207 15.52 -10.61 -10.86
CA ARG A 207 14.12 -10.27 -10.59
C ARG A 207 13.18 -11.34 -11.16
N HIS A 208 12.31 -11.87 -10.32
CA HIS A 208 11.29 -12.86 -10.64
C HIS A 208 9.90 -12.29 -10.39
N GLU A 209 9.08 -12.20 -11.43
CA GLU A 209 7.65 -11.88 -11.30
C GLU A 209 6.86 -13.16 -11.03
N LEU A 210 6.04 -13.17 -9.98
CA LEU A 210 5.26 -14.35 -9.56
C LEU A 210 3.80 -14.25 -9.97
N ALA A 211 3.21 -13.05 -9.87
CA ALA A 211 1.79 -12.86 -10.11
C ALA A 211 1.46 -11.46 -10.61
N GLN A 212 0.41 -11.39 -11.41
CA GLN A 212 -0.29 -10.16 -11.74
C GLN A 212 -1.73 -10.27 -11.26
N VAL A 213 -2.20 -9.28 -10.52
CA VAL A 213 -3.55 -9.28 -9.92
C VAL A 213 -4.28 -7.99 -10.30
N ASP A 214 -5.54 -8.13 -10.73
CA ASP A 214 -6.37 -6.98 -11.09
C ASP A 214 -6.66 -6.13 -9.84
N GLY A 215 -6.18 -4.87 -9.85
CA GLY A 215 -6.25 -3.98 -8.68
C GLY A 215 -7.68 -3.58 -8.31
N ARG A 216 -8.66 -3.73 -9.21
CA ARG A 216 -10.06 -3.38 -8.91
C ARG A 216 -10.59 -4.12 -7.69
N PHE A 217 -10.08 -5.32 -7.41
CA PHE A 217 -10.55 -6.14 -6.29
C PHE A 217 -10.20 -5.53 -4.93
N LEU A 218 -9.25 -4.59 -4.89
CA LEU A 218 -8.90 -3.78 -3.72
C LEU A 218 -9.35 -2.32 -3.93
N SER A 219 -10.54 -2.10 -4.49
CA SER A 219 -11.18 -0.79 -4.61
C SER A 219 -12.30 -0.63 -3.59
N SER A 220 -12.61 0.62 -3.25
CA SER A 220 -13.68 0.92 -2.28
C SER A 220 -15.04 0.35 -2.70
N GLU A 221 -15.30 0.31 -4.00
CA GLU A 221 -16.54 -0.20 -4.59
C GLU A 221 -16.64 -1.73 -4.55
N THR A 222 -15.49 -2.43 -4.51
CA THR A 222 -15.48 -3.90 -4.37
C THR A 222 -15.44 -4.33 -2.91
N CYS A 223 -14.68 -3.63 -2.07
CA CYS A 223 -14.54 -3.94 -0.65
C CYS A 223 -15.70 -3.40 0.22
N GLU A 224 -16.58 -2.56 -0.36
CA GLU A 224 -17.70 -1.91 0.35
C GLU A 224 -17.28 -1.24 1.68
N SER A 225 -16.19 -0.49 1.66
CA SER A 225 -15.53 0.00 2.88
C SER A 225 -15.19 1.49 2.82
N PHE A 226 -14.82 2.03 3.97
CA PHE A 226 -14.51 3.44 4.20
C PHE A 226 -13.01 3.75 4.20
N THR A 227 -12.16 2.75 3.98
CA THR A 227 -10.70 2.88 4.03
C THR A 227 -10.10 3.04 2.62
N GLY A 228 -8.83 2.74 2.50
CA GLY A 228 -8.07 2.68 1.26
C GLY A 228 -6.92 1.70 1.44
N ARG A 229 -6.16 1.46 0.39
CA ARG A 229 -5.05 0.51 0.39
C ARG A 229 -3.92 0.98 1.31
N VAL A 230 -3.37 0.04 2.07
CA VAL A 230 -2.15 0.23 2.86
C VAL A 230 -1.13 -0.78 2.38
N ILE A 231 0.06 -0.30 2.00
CA ILE A 231 1.18 -1.16 1.61
C ILE A 231 2.05 -1.34 2.84
N GLY A 232 2.41 -2.57 3.19
CA GLY A 232 3.15 -2.82 4.43
C GLY A 232 3.82 -4.18 4.49
N VAL A 233 4.81 -4.24 5.40
CA VAL A 233 5.50 -5.46 5.77
C VAL A 233 4.71 -6.20 6.84
N TYR A 234 4.84 -7.54 6.88
CA TYR A 234 4.18 -8.36 7.88
C TYR A 234 5.01 -9.59 8.26
N ALA A 235 4.67 -10.20 9.39
CA ALA A 235 5.26 -11.46 9.84
C ALA A 235 4.18 -12.43 10.32
N VAL A 236 4.27 -13.69 9.91
CA VAL A 236 3.38 -14.78 10.36
C VAL A 236 4.04 -15.56 11.49
N SER A 237 5.31 -15.94 11.35
CA SER A 237 6.02 -16.73 12.38
C SER A 237 7.48 -16.32 12.49
N GLY A 238 8.06 -16.51 13.67
CA GLY A 238 9.47 -16.21 13.92
C GLY A 238 9.79 -14.72 13.77
N GLU A 239 11.02 -14.42 13.37
CA GLU A 239 11.49 -13.04 13.18
C GLU A 239 11.68 -12.72 11.70
N VAL A 240 11.09 -11.60 11.27
CA VAL A 240 11.29 -11.01 9.94
C VAL A 240 11.95 -9.67 10.12
N ALA A 241 13.16 -9.52 9.60
CA ALA A 241 13.92 -8.28 9.70
C ALA A 241 13.86 -7.50 8.39
N VAL A 242 13.46 -6.23 8.46
CA VAL A 242 13.33 -5.31 7.34
C VAL A 242 14.48 -4.30 7.43
N GLN A 243 15.38 -4.34 6.47
CA GLN A 243 16.57 -3.49 6.46
C GLN A 243 16.30 -2.17 5.74
N SER A 244 15.53 -2.20 4.66
CA SER A 244 15.13 -0.98 3.94
C SER A 244 13.74 -1.08 3.33
N TRP A 245 13.17 0.10 3.10
CA TRP A 245 11.90 0.31 2.41
C TRP A 245 12.08 1.43 1.40
N SER A 246 11.70 1.19 0.15
CA SER A 246 11.64 2.21 -0.90
C SER A 246 10.23 2.22 -1.47
N ALA A 247 9.61 3.39 -1.51
CA ALA A 247 8.34 3.61 -2.17
C ALA A 247 8.45 4.81 -3.10
N GLU A 248 8.07 4.62 -4.36
CA GLU A 248 7.94 5.70 -5.33
C GLU A 248 6.58 5.64 -5.99
N GLY A 249 6.05 6.79 -6.37
CA GLY A 249 4.76 6.83 -7.05
C GLY A 249 4.49 8.14 -7.76
N ASP A 250 3.64 8.04 -8.77
CA ASP A 250 3.18 9.13 -9.59
C ASP A 250 1.73 8.87 -10.03
N ASP A 251 1.06 9.91 -10.51
CA ASP A 251 -0.34 9.83 -10.91
C ASP A 251 -0.55 10.06 -12.42
N GLU A 252 0.53 10.04 -13.22
CA GLU A 252 0.48 10.24 -14.67
C GLU A 252 0.17 8.95 -15.47
#